data_AF-A0A2V7SDX7-F1
#
_entry.id   AF-A0A2V7SDX7-F1
#
_cell.length_a   1.000
_cell.length_b   1.000
_cell.length_c   1.000
_cell.angle_alpha   90.00
_cell.angle_beta   90.00
_cell.angle_gamma   90.00
#
_symmetry.space_group_name_H-M   'P 1'
#
loop_
_entity.id
_entity.type
_entity.pdbx_description
1 polymer ?
#
loop_
_entity_poly.entity_id
_entity_poly.type
_entity_poly.pdbx_seq_one_letter_code
_entity_poly.pdbx_strand_id
1 'polypeptide(L)'
;MKSVALADLRRIVAAVARLRGETVRDVTVRSDIRHLKVELESGLILVVSAERDELGRPHLEVDVVSSPHDASARQQIEVRFD
;
A
#
# COMPACT_ATOMS: atom_id res chain seq x y z
N MET A 1 18.84 -13.97 11.76
CA MET A 1 17.42 -13.60 11.59
C MET A 1 16.89 -13.11 12.92
N LYS A 2 16.63 -11.81 13.10
CA LYS A 2 15.85 -11.36 14.26
C LYS A 2 14.40 -11.20 13.86
N SER A 3 13.53 -11.65 14.75
CA SER A 3 12.08 -11.77 14.60
C SER A 3 11.47 -10.46 14.09
N VAL A 4 10.63 -10.55 13.06
CA VAL A 4 9.63 -9.50 12.77
C VAL A 4 8.85 -9.26 14.06
N ALA A 5 8.60 -8.01 14.42
CA ALA A 5 7.83 -7.72 15.63
C ALA A 5 6.43 -8.33 15.48
N LEU A 6 5.93 -8.98 16.54
CA LEU A 6 4.62 -9.63 16.50
C LEU A 6 3.49 -8.65 16.14
N ALA A 7 3.65 -7.37 16.48
CA ALA A 7 2.72 -6.30 16.10
C ALA A 7 2.65 -6.08 14.59
N ASP A 8 3.79 -6.14 13.89
CA ASP A 8 3.86 -5.96 12.44
C ASP A 8 3.23 -7.16 11.73
N LEU A 9 3.53 -8.38 12.20
CA LEU A 9 2.87 -9.60 11.69
C LEU A 9 1.35 -9.54 11.88
N ARG A 10 0.87 -9.05 13.03
CA ARG A 10 -0.56 -8.86 13.27
C ARG A 10 -1.18 -7.83 12.33
N ARG A 11 -0.49 -6.72 12.06
CA ARG A 11 -0.95 -5.72 11.08
C ARG A 11 -1.04 -6.30 9.68
N ILE A 12 0.00 -7.01 9.23
CA ILE A 12 0.02 -7.67 7.92
C ILE A 12 -1.14 -8.67 7.81
N VAL A 13 -1.36 -9.51 8.82
CA VAL A 13 -2.47 -10.48 8.83
C VAL A 13 -3.82 -9.76 8.77
N ALA A 14 -4.01 -8.69 9.55
CA ALA A 14 -5.26 -7.92 9.54
C ALA A 14 -5.51 -7.25 8.17
N ALA A 15 -4.47 -6.71 7.54
CA ALA A 15 -4.54 -6.10 6.22
C ALA A 15 -4.90 -7.15 5.15
N VAL A 16 -4.17 -8.27 5.09
CA VAL A 16 -4.40 -9.34 4.10
C VAL A 16 -5.74 -10.04 4.30
N ALA A 17 -6.22 -10.18 5.55
CA ALA A 17 -7.53 -10.77 5.82
C ALA A 17 -8.68 -10.01 5.15
N ARG A 18 -8.56 -8.69 4.97
CA ARG A 18 -9.55 -7.84 4.27
C ARG A 18 -9.61 -8.13 2.76
N LEU A 19 -8.61 -8.81 2.21
CA LEU A 19 -8.52 -9.13 0.79
C LEU A 19 -9.14 -10.50 0.46
N ARG A 20 -9.66 -11.23 1.46
CA ARG A 20 -10.18 -12.59 1.25
C ARG A 20 -11.43 -12.57 0.37
N GLY A 21 -11.35 -13.25 -0.77
CA GLY A 21 -12.46 -13.34 -1.74
C GLY A 21 -12.50 -12.18 -2.74
N GLU A 22 -11.55 -11.24 -2.64
CA GLU A 22 -11.40 -10.15 -3.58
C GLU A 22 -10.74 -10.61 -4.89
N THR A 23 -11.22 -10.05 -6.01
CA THR A 23 -10.63 -10.30 -7.33
C THR A 23 -9.64 -9.19 -7.66
N VAL A 24 -8.47 -9.57 -8.15
CA VAL A 24 -7.43 -8.62 -8.59
C VAL A 24 -7.84 -8.01 -9.92
N ARG A 25 -7.88 -6.67 -9.96
CA ARG A 25 -8.14 -5.88 -11.16
C ARG A 25 -6.85 -5.50 -11.88
N ASP A 26 -5.85 -5.01 -11.14
CA ASP A 26 -4.57 -4.59 -11.70
C ASP A 26 -3.41 -4.77 -10.68
N VAL A 27 -2.19 -4.93 -11.20
CA VAL A 27 -0.96 -5.06 -10.42
C VAL A 27 0.14 -4.20 -11.02
N THR A 28 0.62 -3.23 -10.24
CA THR A 28 1.74 -2.38 -10.61
C THR A 28 2.94 -2.65 -9.72
N VAL A 29 4.11 -2.88 -10.34
CA VAL A 29 5.39 -3.03 -9.65
C VAL A 29 6.30 -1.86 -10.00
N ARG A 30 6.88 -1.23 -8.98
CA ARG A 30 7.86 -0.16 -9.10
C ARG A 30 9.14 -0.54 -8.38
N SER A 31 10.10 -1.11 -9.12
CA SER A 31 11.35 -1.64 -8.57
C SER A 31 12.34 -0.56 -8.10
N ASP A 32 12.26 0.65 -8.67
CA ASP A 32 13.04 1.82 -8.29
C ASP A 32 12.83 2.20 -6.81
N ILE A 33 11.57 2.15 -6.37
CA ILE A 33 11.15 2.44 -5.00
C ILE A 33 10.68 1.20 -4.24
N ARG A 34 10.89 0.00 -4.80
CA ARG A 34 10.53 -1.31 -4.22
C ARG A 34 9.07 -1.39 -3.72
N HIS A 35 8.16 -0.83 -4.52
CA HIS A 35 6.73 -0.86 -4.26
C HIS A 35 6.01 -1.89 -5.13
N LEU A 36 5.01 -2.54 -4.54
CA LEU A 36 3.97 -3.30 -5.21
C LEU A 36 2.62 -2.71 -4.83
N LYS A 37 1.79 -2.41 -5.83
CA LYS A 37 0.41 -1.96 -5.67
C LYS A 37 -0.50 -2.98 -6.35
N VAL A 38 -1.52 -3.46 -5.63
CA VAL A 38 -2.53 -4.37 -6.15
C VAL A 38 -3.90 -3.71 -5.98
N GLU A 39 -4.58 -3.47 -7.09
CA GLU A 39 -5.95 -2.95 -7.11
C GLU A 39 -6.93 -4.11 -7.22
N LEU A 40 -7.98 -4.06 -6.40
CA LEU A 40 -9.04 -5.05 -6.37
C LEU A 40 -10.31 -4.48 -7.03
N GLU A 41 -11.19 -5.38 -7.50
CA GLU A 41 -12.48 -5.00 -8.09
C GLU A 41 -13.38 -4.22 -7.11
N SER A 42 -13.25 -4.44 -5.79
CA SER A 42 -13.95 -3.65 -4.76
C SER A 42 -13.47 -2.20 -4.64
N GLY A 43 -12.38 -1.82 -5.33
CA GLY A 43 -11.71 -0.54 -5.16
C GLY A 43 -10.77 -0.48 -3.95
N LEU A 44 -10.56 -1.59 -3.24
CA LEU A 44 -9.47 -1.71 -2.28
C LEU A 44 -8.12 -1.77 -3.01
N ILE A 45 -7.11 -1.20 -2.37
CA ILE A 45 -5.74 -1.16 -2.85
C ILE A 45 -4.84 -1.71 -1.76
N LEU A 46 -4.16 -2.81 -2.05
CA LEU A 46 -3.05 -3.30 -1.25
C LEU A 46 -1.76 -2.60 -1.71
N VAL A 47 -1.04 -2.02 -0.76
CA VAL A 47 0.29 -1.45 -0.99
C VAL A 47 1.30 -2.24 -0.16
N VAL A 48 2.37 -2.68 -0.81
CA VAL A 48 3.50 -3.33 -0.18
C VAL A 48 4.77 -2.56 -0.50
N SER A 49 5.45 -2.05 0.52
CA SER A 49 6.74 -1.38 0.39
C SER A 49 7.83 -2.23 1.05
N ALA A 50 9.03 -2.23 0.45
CA ALA A 50 10.21 -2.84 1.04
C ALA A 50 11.26 -1.76 1.28
N GLU A 51 11.27 -1.23 2.49
CA GLU A 51 12.14 -0.13 2.90
C GLU A 51 13.31 -0.63 3.75
N ARG A 52 14.17 0.31 4.16
CA ARG A 52 15.14 0.08 5.22
C ARG A 52 14.72 0.89 6.44
N ASP A 53 14.73 0.28 7.62
CA ASP A 53 14.53 1.00 8.87
C ASP A 53 15.69 1.98 9.17
N GLU A 54 15.57 2.74 10.26
CA GLU A 54 16.60 3.69 10.72
C GLU A 54 17.99 3.04 10.95
N LEU A 55 18.04 1.72 11.12
CA LEU A 55 19.25 0.93 11.31
C LEU A 55 19.75 0.30 10.00
N GLY A 56 19.15 0.67 8.86
CA GLY A 56 19.49 0.17 7.54
C GLY A 56 19.01 -1.26 7.27
N ARG A 57 18.14 -1.83 8.10
CA ARG A 57 17.67 -3.23 7.98
C ARG A 57 16.45 -3.31 7.09
N PRO A 58 16.28 -4.38 6.30
CA PRO A 58 15.07 -4.57 5.50
C PRO A 58 13.81 -4.55 6.38
N HIS A 59 12.85 -3.72 6.01
CA HIS A 59 11.54 -3.61 6.61
C HIS A 59 10.48 -3.76 5.52
N LEU A 60 9.40 -4.48 5.81
CA LEU A 60 8.28 -4.64 4.90
C LEU A 60 7.07 -3.94 5.50
N GLU A 61 6.53 -2.97 4.78
CA GLU A 61 5.27 -2.34 5.14
C GLU A 61 4.16 -2.88 4.23
N VAL A 62 3.00 -3.14 4.83
CA VAL A 62 1.81 -3.63 4.13
C VAL A 62 0.62 -2.87 4.64
N ASP A 63 -0.09 -2.21 3.74
CA ASP A 63 -1.33 -1.51 4.06
C ASP A 63 -2.43 -1.80 3.03
N VAL A 64 -3.68 -1.67 3.47
CA VAL A 64 -4.87 -1.81 2.63
C VAL A 64 -5.72 -0.56 2.78
N VAL A 65 -5.69 0.24 1.73
CA VAL A 65 -6.41 1.52 1.63
C VAL A 65 -7.58 1.38 0.66
N SER A 66 -8.61 2.19 0.82
CA SER A 66 -9.65 2.34 -0.19
C SER A 66 -9.19 3.35 -1.24
N SER A 67 -9.41 3.04 -2.53
CA SER A 67 -9.39 4.08 -3.56
C SER A 67 -10.34 5.20 -3.15
N PRO A 68 -9.98 6.47 -3.35
CA PRO A 68 -10.96 7.55 -3.27
C PRO A 68 -12.11 7.18 -4.21
N HIS A 69 -13.32 7.04 -3.66
CA HIS A 69 -14.53 6.98 -4.46
C HIS A 69 -14.71 8.38 -5.04
N ASP A 70 -14.10 8.62 -6.21
CA ASP A 70 -14.44 9.61 -7.23
C ASP A 70 -13.19 10.09 -7.96
N ALA A 71 -12.98 9.53 -9.16
CA ALA A 71 -12.09 10.08 -10.17
C ALA A 71 -12.56 11.44 -10.75
N SER A 72 -13.67 12.01 -10.22
CA SER A 72 -14.19 13.33 -10.61
C SER A 72 -13.65 14.48 -9.76
N ALA A 73 -13.02 14.21 -8.61
CA ALA A 73 -12.40 15.23 -7.77
C ALA A 73 -10.89 15.34 -8.03
N ARG A 74 -10.50 15.60 -9.28
CA ARG A 74 -9.22 16.30 -9.54
C ARG A 74 -9.36 17.71 -8.97
N GLN A 75 -9.25 17.87 -7.65
CA GLN A 75 -8.98 19.18 -7.06
C GLN A 75 -7.54 19.56 -7.43
N GLN A 76 -7.35 20.03 -8.67
CA GLN A 76 -6.18 20.81 -9.03
C GLN A 76 -6.17 22.02 -8.13
N ILE A 77 -5.17 22.10 -7.26
CA ILE A 77 -4.88 23.32 -6.51
C ILE A 77 -4.31 24.30 -7.53
N GLU A 78 -5.09 25.29 -7.93
CA GLU A 78 -4.63 26.41 -8.76
C GLU A 78 -3.78 27.32 -7.88
N VAL A 79 -2.47 27.19 -7.96
CA VAL A 79 -1.52 28.07 -7.25
C VAL A 79 -1.29 29.30 -8.13
N ARG A 80 -1.80 30.45 -7.70
CA ARG A 80 -1.43 31.75 -8.29
C ARG A 80 -0.13 32.21 -7.64
N PHE A 81 0.88 32.45 -8.46
CA PHE A 81 2.09 33.13 -8.05
C PHE A 81 1.87 34.63 -8.29
N ASP A 82 1.69 35.39 -7.23
CA ASP A 82 1.86 36.85 -7.21
C ASP A 82 3.34 37.19 -6.93
#